data_AF-A0AAW8KQ11-F1
#
_entry.id   AF-A0AAW8KQ11-F1
#
_cell.length_a   1.000
_cell.length_b   1.000
_cell.length_c   1.000
_cell.angle_alpha   90.00
_cell.angle_beta   90.00
_cell.angle_gamma   90.00
#
_symmetry.space_group_name_H-M   'P 1'
#
loop_
_entity.id
_entity.type
_entity.pdbx_description
1 polymer ?
#
loop_
_entity_poly.entity_id
_entity_poly.type
_entity_poly.pdbx_seq_one_letter_code
_entity_poly.pdbx_strand_id
1 'polypeptide(L)'
;GTPLQGRVPGIDFAAGLMARLAQTGGRLFLLGAKPGVAQQAGENLARTYPGLCVCGTHHGYFDDSAPVVEAIRQARADVVFVCLGAPKQEL
;
A
#
# COMPACT_ATOMS: atom_id res chain seq x y z
N GLY A 1 12.81 28.46 -10.37
CA GLY A 1 12.20 27.48 -9.45
C GLY A 1 13.26 26.89 -8.56
N THR A 2 12.87 26.27 -7.45
CA THR A 2 13.80 25.59 -6.53
C THR A 2 14.08 24.18 -7.05
N PRO A 3 15.34 23.80 -7.33
CA PRO A 3 15.67 22.48 -7.85
C PRO A 3 15.44 21.38 -6.81
N LEU A 4 15.18 20.15 -7.29
CA LEU A 4 15.10 18.97 -6.43
C LEU A 4 16.46 18.72 -5.77
N GLN A 5 16.46 18.37 -4.48
CA GLN A 5 17.69 18.14 -3.70
C GLN A 5 18.39 16.83 -4.04
N GLY A 6 17.72 15.89 -4.70
CA GLY A 6 18.31 14.62 -5.10
C GLY A 6 17.28 13.62 -5.60
N ARG A 7 17.77 12.46 -6.07
CA ARG A 7 16.93 11.33 -6.46
C ARG A 7 16.65 10.46 -5.24
N VAL A 8 15.37 10.15 -5.02
CA VAL A 8 14.94 9.13 -4.05
C VAL A 8 14.27 8.00 -4.83
N PRO A 9 14.85 6.78 -4.83
CA PRO A 9 14.18 5.61 -5.38
C PRO A 9 12.85 5.34 -4.67
N GLY A 10 11.80 4.97 -5.41
CA GLY A 10 10.48 4.70 -4.83
C GLY A 10 10.50 3.56 -3.79
N ILE A 11 11.39 2.58 -3.96
CA ILE A 11 11.56 1.49 -3.01
C ILE A 11 12.10 1.96 -1.65
N ASP A 12 13.03 2.92 -1.66
CA ASP A 12 13.62 3.47 -0.43
C ASP A 12 12.58 4.32 0.30
N PHE A 13 11.79 5.09 -0.44
CA PHE A 13 10.64 5.82 0.10
C PHE A 13 9.62 4.88 0.75
N ALA A 14 9.23 3.82 0.04
CA ALA A 14 8.29 2.83 0.54
C ALA A 14 8.80 2.15 1.82
N ALA A 15 10.07 1.74 1.85
CA ALA A 15 10.69 1.14 3.03
C ALA A 15 10.70 2.09 4.24
N GLY A 16 11.03 3.36 4.01
CA GLY A 16 10.98 4.40 5.05
C GLY A 16 9.56 4.62 5.59
N LEU A 17 8.57 4.62 4.70
CA LEU A 17 7.16 4.75 5.10
C LEU A 17 6.67 3.54 5.92
N MET A 18 7.03 2.31 5.54
CA MET A 18 6.69 1.12 6.33
C MET A 18 7.28 1.15 7.74
N ALA A 19 8.55 1.53 7.85
CA ALA A 19 9.20 1.68 9.15
C ALA A 19 8.49 2.73 10.02
N ARG A 20 8.02 3.84 9.42
CA ARG A 20 7.25 4.87 10.13
C ARG A 20 5.88 4.36 10.56
N LEU A 21 5.12 3.73 9.67
CA LEU A 21 3.80 3.18 9.98
C LEU A 21 3.87 2.14 11.10
N ALA A 22 4.89 1.27 11.09
CA ALA A 22 5.11 0.30 12.15
C ALA A 22 5.38 0.94 13.52
N GLN A 23 6.05 2.10 13.56
CA GLN A 23 6.32 2.85 14.78
C GLN A 23 5.11 3.65 15.27
N THR A 24 4.30 4.18 14.36
CA THR A 24 3.16 5.07 14.70
C THR A 24 1.83 4.33 14.82
N GLY A 25 1.77 3.05 14.44
CA GLY A 25 0.54 2.26 14.40
C GLY A 25 -0.39 2.62 13.25
N GLY A 26 0.13 3.25 12.19
CA GLY A 26 -0.66 3.61 11.01
C GLY A 26 -1.15 2.37 10.24
N ARG A 27 -2.35 2.48 9.67
CA ARG A 27 -3.08 1.38 9.02
C ARG A 27 -2.82 1.38 7.52
N LEU A 28 -2.10 0.37 7.06
CA LEU A 28 -1.76 0.15 5.65
C LEU A 28 -2.78 -0.76 4.97
N PHE A 29 -3.26 -0.37 3.80
CA PHE A 29 -4.04 -1.22 2.89
C PHE A 29 -3.25 -1.49 1.61
N LEU A 30 -3.26 -2.74 1.13
CA LEU A 30 -2.58 -3.14 -0.11
C LEU A 30 -3.61 -3.45 -1.21
N LEU A 31 -3.62 -2.66 -2.28
CA LEU A 31 -4.48 -2.84 -3.43
C LEU A 31 -3.66 -3.16 -4.67
N GLY A 32 -3.84 -4.34 -5.27
CA GLY A 32 -3.26 -4.62 -6.59
C GLY A 32 -2.80 -6.06 -6.78
N ALA A 33 -2.04 -6.27 -7.85
CA ALA A 33 -1.55 -7.58 -8.27
C ALA A 33 -2.65 -8.65 -8.47
N LYS A 34 -2.21 -9.91 -8.65
CA LYS A 34 -3.10 -11.08 -8.81
C LYS A 34 -3.71 -11.49 -7.46
N PRO A 35 -4.86 -12.19 -7.47
CA PRO A 35 -5.41 -12.81 -6.27
C PRO A 35 -4.33 -13.55 -5.46
N GLY A 36 -4.32 -13.31 -4.14
CA GLY A 36 -3.33 -13.87 -3.20
C GLY A 36 -2.00 -13.12 -3.10
N VAL A 37 -1.60 -12.32 -4.10
CA VAL A 37 -0.29 -11.64 -4.07
C VAL A 37 -0.26 -10.49 -3.05
N ALA A 38 -1.31 -9.66 -3.00
CA ALA A 38 -1.40 -8.57 -2.02
C ALA A 38 -1.42 -9.09 -0.58
N GLN A 39 -2.12 -10.20 -0.35
CA GLN A 39 -2.14 -10.88 0.95
C GLN A 39 -0.73 -11.37 1.33
N GLN A 40 -0.06 -12.10 0.45
CA GLN A 40 1.29 -12.61 0.71
C GLN A 40 2.28 -11.47 0.98
N ALA A 41 2.15 -10.35 0.25
CA ALA A 41 2.94 -9.15 0.50
C ALA A 41 2.68 -8.57 1.89
N GLY A 42 1.41 -8.49 2.32
CA GLY A 42 1.04 -8.06 3.67
C GLY A 42 1.65 -8.93 4.76
N GLU A 43 1.60 -10.25 4.61
CA GLU A 43 2.21 -11.20 5.56
C GLU A 43 3.74 -11.05 5.62
N ASN A 44 4.39 -10.83 4.47
CA ASN A 44 5.83 -10.58 4.43
C ASN A 44 6.19 -9.27 5.12
N LEU A 45 5.45 -8.20 4.84
CA LEU A 45 5.68 -6.89 5.46
C LEU A 45 5.46 -6.92 6.97
N ALA A 46 4.43 -7.60 7.46
CA ALA A 46 4.19 -7.77 8.89
C ALA A 46 5.33 -8.53 9.59
N ARG A 47 5.96 -9.50 8.91
CA ARG A 47 7.16 -10.19 9.42
C ARG A 47 8.39 -9.31 9.40
N THR A 48 8.59 -8.52 8.35
CA THR A 48 9.75 -7.63 8.18
C THR A 48 9.69 -6.41 9.10
N TYR A 49 8.49 -5.89 9.37
CA TYR A 49 8.26 -4.69 10.19
C TYR A 49 7.32 -5.02 11.36
N PRO A 50 7.85 -5.55 12.48
CA PRO A 50 7.05 -5.79 13.67
C PRO A 50 6.32 -4.51 14.11
N GLY A 51 5.01 -4.61 14.32
CA GLY A 51 4.14 -3.46 14.66
C GLY A 51 3.43 -2.83 13.46
N LEU A 52 3.77 -3.20 12.22
CA LEU A 52 3.04 -2.73 11.04
C LEU A 52 1.61 -3.27 11.03
N CYS A 53 0.63 -2.38 10.95
CA CYS A 53 -0.78 -2.73 10.83
C CYS A 53 -1.19 -2.84 9.36
N VAL A 54 -1.18 -4.05 8.80
CA VAL A 54 -1.83 -4.32 7.51
C VAL A 54 -3.32 -4.51 7.76
N CYS A 55 -4.11 -3.48 7.50
CA CYS A 55 -5.54 -3.42 7.85
C CYS A 55 -6.46 -4.06 6.80
N GLY A 56 -5.95 -4.37 5.62
CA GLY A 56 -6.70 -5.03 4.57
C GLY A 56 -5.89 -5.18 3.28
N THR A 57 -6.35 -6.07 2.41
CA THR A 57 -5.76 -6.28 1.09
C THR A 57 -6.85 -6.55 0.06
N HIS A 58 -6.62 -6.17 -1.20
CA HIS A 58 -7.50 -6.50 -2.32
C HIS A 58 -6.69 -6.67 -3.60
N HIS A 59 -7.08 -7.60 -4.48
CA HIS A 59 -6.39 -7.79 -5.75
C HIS A 59 -6.73 -6.69 -6.76
N GLY A 60 -5.90 -6.53 -7.79
CA GLY A 60 -6.07 -5.48 -8.80
C GLY A 60 -7.09 -5.78 -9.91
N TYR A 61 -7.68 -6.97 -9.90
CA TYR A 61 -8.63 -7.44 -10.92
C TYR A 61 -10.07 -7.17 -10.48
N PHE A 62 -10.64 -6.04 -10.83
CA PHE A 62 -12.04 -5.70 -10.54
C PHE A 62 -12.59 -4.83 -11.68
N ASP A 63 -13.87 -5.00 -12.00
CA ASP A 63 -14.55 -4.22 -13.03
C ASP A 63 -15.19 -2.95 -12.46
N ASP A 64 -15.64 -3.01 -11.19
CA ASP A 64 -16.17 -1.89 -10.42
C ASP A 64 -15.26 -1.60 -9.22
N SER A 65 -14.88 -0.34 -9.06
CA SER A 65 -14.03 0.10 -7.96
C SER A 65 -14.81 0.41 -6.68
N ALA A 66 -16.15 0.58 -6.74
CA ALA A 66 -16.96 0.94 -5.59
C ALA A 66 -16.83 -0.07 -4.42
N PRO A 67 -16.86 -1.40 -4.63
CA PRO A 67 -16.64 -2.37 -3.55
C PRO A 67 -15.24 -2.27 -2.94
N VAL A 68 -14.22 -1.97 -3.75
CA VAL A 68 -12.83 -1.82 -3.30
C VAL A 68 -12.68 -0.58 -2.43
N VAL A 69 -13.26 0.54 -2.85
CA VAL A 69 -13.28 1.79 -2.08
C VAL A 69 -13.98 1.59 -0.75
N GLU A 70 -15.09 0.87 -0.73
CA GLU A 70 -15.81 0.57 0.51
C GLU A 70 -14.98 -0.32 1.44
N ALA A 71 -14.30 -1.34 0.91
CA ALA A 71 -13.39 -2.16 1.70
C ALA A 71 -12.24 -1.33 2.34
N ILE A 72 -11.67 -0.39 1.60
CA ILE A 72 -10.65 0.54 2.11
C ILE A 72 -11.21 1.41 3.25
N ARG A 73 -12.43 1.93 3.09
CA ARG A 73 -13.10 2.76 4.12
C ARG A 73 -13.40 1.97 5.38
N GLN A 74 -13.94 0.76 5.24
CA GLN A 74 -14.23 -0.15 6.36
C GLN A 74 -12.96 -0.57 7.10
N ALA A 75 -11.88 -0.81 6.37
CA ALA A 75 -10.57 -1.09 6.94
C ALA A 75 -9.96 0.11 7.67
N ARG A 76 -10.51 1.32 7.52
CA ARG A 76 -9.99 2.58 8.08
C ARG A 76 -8.52 2.78 7.73
N ALA A 77 -8.19 2.62 6.45
CA ALA A 77 -6.80 2.77 5.99
C ALA A 77 -6.33 4.22 6.12
N ASP A 78 -5.15 4.43 6.71
CA ASP A 78 -4.45 5.73 6.71
C ASP A 78 -3.61 5.89 5.44
N VAL A 79 -3.09 4.77 4.93
CA VAL A 79 -2.27 4.69 3.72
C VAL A 79 -2.76 3.55 2.84
N VAL A 80 -2.93 3.81 1.55
CA VAL A 80 -3.23 2.79 0.54
C VAL A 80 -2.07 2.70 -0.44
N PHE A 81 -1.48 1.52 -0.57
CA PHE A 81 -0.54 1.24 -1.65
C PHE A 81 -1.32 0.65 -2.82
N VAL A 82 -1.39 1.41 -3.90
CA VAL A 82 -1.97 0.98 -5.17
C VAL A 82 -0.85 0.41 -6.02
N CYS A 83 -1.00 -0.84 -6.44
CA CYS A 83 -0.01 -1.63 -7.18
C CYS A 83 -0.67 -2.25 -8.42
N LEU A 84 -1.35 -1.42 -9.21
CA LEU A 84 -2.05 -1.82 -10.44
C LEU A 84 -1.17 -1.73 -11.69
N GLY A 85 -0.02 -1.06 -11.57
CA GLY A 85 0.86 -0.74 -12.69
C GLY A 85 0.37 0.48 -13.48
N ALA A 86 1.31 1.16 -14.14
CA ALA A 86 0.98 2.29 -15.00
C ALA A 86 0.31 1.83 -16.31
N PRO A 87 -0.65 2.58 -16.87
CA PRO A 87 -1.20 3.84 -16.35
C PRO A 87 -2.38 3.66 -15.39
N LYS A 88 -2.83 2.42 -15.14
CA LYS A 88 -4.07 2.13 -14.38
C LYS A 88 -4.03 2.59 -12.92
N GLN A 89 -2.84 2.82 -12.37
CA GLN A 89 -2.66 3.31 -11.01
C GLN A 89 -2.93 4.82 -10.89
N GLU A 90 -2.69 5.58 -11.97
CA GLU A 90 -2.79 7.04 -11.98
C GLU A 90 -4.08 7.59 -12.61
N LEU A 91 -4.89 6.72 -13.22
CA LEU A 91 -6.17 7.03 -13.88
C LEU A 91 -7.36 6.75 -12.95
#